data_AF-A0AAE1S4I7-F1
#
_entry.id   AF-A0AAE1S4I7-F1
#
_cell.length_a   1.000
_cell.length_b   1.000
_cell.length_c   1.000
_cell.angle_alpha   90.00
_cell.angle_beta   90.00
_cell.angle_gamma   90.00
#
_symmetry.space_group_name_H-M   'P 1'
#
loop_
_entity.id
_entity.type
_entity.pdbx_description
1 polymer ?
#
loop_
_entity_poly.entity_id
_entity_poly.type
_entity_poly.pdbx_seq_one_letter_code
_entity_poly.pdbx_strand_id
1 'polypeptide(L)'
;MKIKFRPVLRKYFAWNEAQNSKPAHMELDLREEYAHAFRTESYADFWTRVLALAEKKSSPTKIVGSTSAARLPSYRLFVEHLLDPDQPTITRILGLIQTHHETHSLALLSEYFSQTAEASLICSLLLKDVQRTRSRYKSLKFALDSIQKTPYSPVNPVPKILTRLTKFCNSLNPLVSSTSSSLLFKTVQANCSQLLKRLELRRDRTKAKLRLINKFKRGSAVFVMALTVSLTVIVATHALALLVAAPFVTAASFQLMSTKKLANSSAQLDIAAKGTYILIRDLDTISRLVGRLNDELEDLLAIVRFWLERGGDPVQLQLQASGEVARQLKKNYANFVEQLDELEEHLYLCFMTINRARNLVITEIMNSGPYLLPKE
;
A
#
# COMPACT_ATOMS: atom_id res chain seq x y z
N MET A 1 -8.24 -53.08 -35.17
CA MET A 1 -7.52 -51.87 -34.73
C MET A 1 -8.52 -50.97 -33.99
N LYS A 2 -8.59 -51.06 -32.65
CA LYS A 2 -9.51 -50.29 -31.80
C LYS A 2 -8.85 -48.96 -31.46
N ILE A 3 -9.36 -47.85 -31.99
CA ILE A 3 -8.89 -46.50 -31.65
C ILE A 3 -9.58 -46.09 -30.35
N LYS A 4 -8.82 -46.07 -29.24
CA LYS A 4 -9.27 -45.51 -27.95
C LYS A 4 -9.30 -43.99 -28.05
N PHE A 5 -10.50 -43.41 -28.08
CA PHE A 5 -10.70 -41.98 -27.85
C PHE A 5 -10.42 -41.63 -26.37
N ARG A 6 -9.67 -40.55 -26.13
CA ARG A 6 -9.32 -40.05 -24.79
C ARG A 6 -10.56 -39.51 -24.04
N PRO A 7 -10.62 -39.56 -22.70
CA PRO A 7 -11.83 -39.26 -21.92
C PRO A 7 -12.24 -37.78 -21.91
N VAL A 8 -11.37 -36.88 -22.37
CA VAL A 8 -11.51 -35.42 -22.17
C VAL A 8 -12.49 -34.79 -23.16
N LEU A 9 -12.73 -35.42 -24.32
CA LEU A 9 -13.63 -34.84 -25.34
C LEU A 9 -15.11 -35.24 -25.15
N ARG A 10 -15.42 -36.21 -24.28
CA ARG A 10 -16.82 -36.56 -23.97
C ARG A 10 -17.51 -35.50 -23.10
N LYS A 11 -16.74 -34.68 -22.37
CA LYS A 11 -17.29 -33.62 -21.50
C LYS A 11 -17.81 -32.40 -22.26
N TYR A 12 -17.37 -32.18 -23.50
CA TYR A 12 -17.80 -31.02 -24.29
C TYR A 12 -19.10 -31.26 -25.07
N PHE A 13 -19.42 -32.51 -25.41
CA PHE A 13 -20.67 -32.84 -26.10
C PHE A 13 -21.85 -33.13 -25.16
N ALA A 14 -21.60 -33.32 -23.86
CA ALA A 14 -22.65 -33.50 -22.86
C ALA A 14 -23.28 -32.17 -22.37
N TRP A 15 -22.75 -31.01 -22.77
CA TRP A 15 -23.28 -29.71 -22.32
C TRP A 15 -24.55 -29.28 -23.07
N ASN A 16 -24.80 -29.80 -24.28
CA ASN A 16 -25.90 -29.30 -25.13
C ASN A 16 -27.25 -30.02 -24.95
N GLU A 17 -27.39 -31.01 -24.07
CA GLU A 17 -28.66 -31.74 -23.86
C GLU A 17 -29.27 -31.59 -22.46
N ALA A 18 -28.77 -30.67 -21.63
CA ALA A 18 -29.39 -30.36 -20.34
C ALA A 18 -29.70 -28.86 -20.18
N GLN A 19 -30.44 -28.29 -21.15
CA GLN A 19 -31.21 -27.07 -20.92
C GLN A 19 -32.70 -27.41 -20.94
N ASN A 20 -33.23 -27.82 -19.78
CA ASN A 20 -34.63 -27.63 -19.46
C ASN A 20 -34.84 -27.62 -17.93
N SER A 21 -34.20 -26.65 -17.27
CA SER A 21 -34.65 -26.16 -15.97
C SER A 21 -34.05 -24.77 -15.76
N LYS A 22 -34.91 -23.76 -15.58
CA LYS A 22 -34.54 -22.36 -15.33
C LYS A 22 -33.51 -22.27 -14.19
N PRO A 23 -32.31 -21.71 -14.38
CA PRO A 23 -31.43 -21.42 -13.27
C PRO A 23 -31.82 -20.07 -12.66
N ALA A 24 -31.99 -20.05 -11.34
CA ALA A 24 -31.98 -18.81 -10.58
C ALA A 24 -30.64 -18.11 -10.85
N HIS A 25 -30.69 -16.86 -11.27
CA HIS A 25 -29.51 -16.00 -11.40
C HIS A 25 -28.79 -15.92 -10.05
N MET A 26 -27.69 -16.66 -9.91
CA MET A 26 -26.69 -16.37 -8.89
C MET A 26 -25.86 -15.21 -9.47
N GLU A 27 -26.32 -14.00 -9.23
CA GLU A 27 -25.57 -12.78 -9.53
C GLU A 27 -24.34 -12.80 -8.61
N LEU A 28 -23.18 -13.14 -9.18
CA LEU A 28 -21.92 -13.10 -8.47
C LEU A 28 -21.67 -11.62 -8.12
N ASP A 29 -21.85 -11.24 -6.86
CA ASP A 29 -21.60 -9.87 -6.42
C ASP A 29 -20.07 -9.63 -6.41
N LEU A 30 -19.57 -9.19 -7.56
CA LEU A 30 -18.19 -8.77 -7.76
C LEU A 30 -17.73 -7.76 -6.71
N ARG A 31 -18.66 -7.00 -6.10
CA ARG A 31 -18.36 -6.04 -5.03
C ARG A 31 -18.11 -6.75 -3.69
N GLU A 32 -18.81 -7.83 -3.41
CA GLU A 32 -18.60 -8.68 -2.24
C GLU A 32 -17.32 -9.49 -2.37
N GLU A 33 -17.04 -10.05 -3.55
CA GLU A 33 -15.79 -10.76 -3.84
C GLU A 33 -14.58 -9.81 -3.79
N TYR A 34 -14.70 -8.60 -4.35
CA TYR A 34 -13.70 -7.54 -4.21
C TYR A 34 -13.50 -7.14 -2.75
N ALA A 35 -14.58 -6.94 -1.98
CA ALA A 35 -14.46 -6.63 -0.55
C ALA A 35 -13.78 -7.75 0.25
N HIS A 36 -14.05 -9.02 -0.08
CA HIS A 36 -13.38 -10.16 0.52
C HIS A 36 -11.89 -10.24 0.18
N ALA A 37 -11.49 -9.86 -1.05
CA ALA A 37 -10.09 -9.80 -1.44
C ALA A 37 -9.27 -8.77 -0.63
N PHE A 38 -9.92 -7.71 -0.13
CA PHE A 38 -9.31 -6.71 0.77
C PHE A 38 -9.44 -7.05 2.26
N ARG A 39 -10.42 -7.86 2.65
CA ARG A 39 -10.65 -8.33 4.03
C ARG A 39 -9.77 -9.53 4.40
N THR A 40 -8.47 -9.40 4.25
CA THR A 40 -7.51 -10.40 4.74
C THR A 40 -7.50 -10.46 6.27
N GLU A 41 -6.92 -11.49 6.88
CA GLU A 41 -6.75 -11.53 8.34
C GLU A 41 -6.03 -10.28 8.87
N SER A 42 -5.03 -9.77 8.13
CA SER A 42 -4.36 -8.51 8.46
C SER A 42 -5.27 -7.28 8.41
N TYR A 43 -6.30 -7.29 7.56
CA TYR A 43 -7.35 -6.27 7.57
C TYR A 43 -8.18 -6.44 8.85
N ALA A 44 -8.73 -7.63 9.12
CA ALA A 44 -9.53 -7.89 10.32
C ALA A 44 -8.79 -7.57 11.64
N ASP A 45 -7.52 -7.91 11.74
CA ASP A 45 -6.68 -7.67 12.92
C ASP A 45 -6.39 -6.18 13.12
N PHE A 46 -6.12 -5.46 12.02
CA PHE A 46 -6.05 -3.99 12.01
C PHE A 46 -7.37 -3.38 12.49
N TRP A 47 -8.51 -3.86 11.99
CA TRP A 47 -9.84 -3.36 12.36
C TRP A 47 -10.23 -3.62 13.81
N THR A 48 -9.84 -4.77 14.34
CA THR A 48 -10.08 -5.12 15.75
C THR A 48 -9.38 -4.13 16.66
N ARG A 49 -8.13 -3.74 16.33
CA ARG A 49 -7.36 -2.74 17.07
C ARG A 49 -7.95 -1.33 16.91
N VAL A 50 -8.39 -1.01 15.69
CA VAL A 50 -9.06 0.26 15.38
C VAL A 50 -10.35 0.43 16.19
N LEU A 51 -11.17 -0.60 16.32
CA LEU A 51 -12.40 -0.59 17.13
C LEU A 51 -12.09 -0.46 18.63
N ALA A 52 -11.11 -1.22 19.14
CA ALA A 52 -10.70 -1.17 20.54
C ALA A 52 -10.19 0.22 20.99
N LEU A 53 -9.59 0.99 20.07
CA LEU A 53 -9.11 2.33 20.36
C LEU A 53 -10.18 3.42 20.16
N ALA A 54 -11.17 3.19 19.29
CA ALA A 54 -12.32 4.07 19.14
C ALA A 54 -13.21 4.07 20.39
N GLU A 55 -13.34 2.93 21.09
CA GLU A 55 -14.06 2.83 22.37
C GLU A 55 -13.43 3.69 23.49
N LYS A 56 -12.12 3.97 23.42
CA LYS A 56 -11.43 4.87 24.37
C LYS A 56 -11.63 6.36 24.10
N LYS A 57 -12.15 6.76 22.93
CA LYS A 57 -12.32 8.17 22.51
C LYS A 57 -13.76 8.39 22.03
N SER A 58 -14.73 8.50 22.92
CA SER A 58 -16.14 8.68 22.52
C SER A 58 -16.42 10.03 21.85
N SER A 59 -17.00 10.02 20.63
CA SER A 59 -18.34 10.59 20.35
C SER A 59 -18.88 10.05 19.00
N PRO A 60 -20.17 9.74 18.86
CA PRO A 60 -20.73 9.16 17.64
C PRO A 60 -21.15 10.27 16.68
N THR A 61 -20.34 10.55 15.66
CA THR A 61 -20.81 11.36 14.53
C THR A 61 -21.54 10.45 13.56
N LYS A 62 -22.87 10.52 13.51
CA LYS A 62 -23.68 9.89 12.45
C LYS A 62 -23.22 10.42 11.08
N ILE A 63 -22.73 9.55 10.20
CA ILE A 63 -22.38 9.89 8.82
C ILE A 63 -23.36 9.18 7.88
N VAL A 64 -24.08 9.99 7.10
CA VAL A 64 -24.95 9.58 6.00
C VAL A 64 -24.18 9.85 4.71
N GLY A 65 -23.76 8.81 4.00
CA GLY A 65 -23.11 8.90 2.69
C GLY A 65 -23.00 7.53 2.02
N SER A 66 -23.25 7.45 0.71
CA SER A 66 -23.28 6.18 -0.06
C SER A 66 -21.93 5.77 -0.68
N THR A 67 -20.87 6.57 -0.52
CA THR A 67 -19.54 6.30 -1.11
C THR A 67 -18.71 5.33 -0.24
N SER A 68 -17.72 4.63 -0.84
CA SER A 68 -16.76 3.75 -0.11
C SER A 68 -16.10 4.50 1.05
N ALA A 69 -15.71 5.76 0.82
CA ALA A 69 -15.13 6.65 1.83
C ALA A 69 -16.05 6.93 3.05
N ALA A 70 -17.38 6.90 2.89
CA ALA A 70 -18.32 7.03 4.01
C ALA A 70 -18.42 5.75 4.87
N ARG A 71 -17.98 4.59 4.34
CA ARG A 71 -17.91 3.30 5.05
C ARG A 71 -16.61 3.10 5.84
N LEU A 72 -15.69 4.07 5.79
CA LEU A 72 -14.43 4.08 6.52
C LEU A 72 -14.33 5.19 7.62
N PRO A 73 -15.36 5.46 8.47
CA PRO A 73 -15.30 6.51 9.50
C PRO A 73 -14.11 6.40 10.47
N SER A 74 -13.60 5.19 10.66
CA SER A 74 -12.58 4.83 11.65
C SER A 74 -11.14 5.12 11.21
N TYR A 75 -10.85 5.21 9.92
CA TYR A 75 -9.48 5.48 9.45
C TYR A 75 -9.05 6.92 9.70
N ARG A 76 -10.01 7.86 9.79
CA ARG A 76 -9.73 9.26 10.17
C ARG A 76 -9.22 9.41 11.60
N LEU A 77 -9.57 8.47 12.49
CA LEU A 77 -9.14 8.47 13.89
C LEU A 77 -7.69 7.99 14.08
N PHE A 78 -7.08 7.39 13.04
CA PHE A 78 -5.89 6.56 13.21
C PHE A 78 -4.59 7.10 12.64
N VAL A 79 -4.60 8.27 11.99
CA VAL A 79 -3.44 8.85 11.28
C VAL A 79 -2.16 8.94 12.13
N GLU A 80 -2.32 9.11 13.44
CA GLU A 80 -1.22 9.27 14.41
C GLU A 80 -0.64 7.95 14.93
N HIS A 81 -1.26 6.80 14.65
CA HIS A 81 -0.82 5.46 15.08
C HIS A 81 -0.59 4.52 13.88
N LEU A 82 -0.44 5.10 12.67
CA LEU A 82 -0.48 4.35 11.42
C LEU A 82 0.75 3.52 11.11
N LEU A 83 1.89 3.71 11.78
CA LEU A 83 3.09 2.97 11.42
C LEU A 83 3.27 1.80 12.40
N ASP A 84 2.96 0.60 11.94
CA ASP A 84 3.08 -0.63 12.72
C ASP A 84 4.00 -1.64 11.99
N PRO A 85 5.08 -2.11 12.63
CA PRO A 85 5.64 -1.60 13.89
C PRO A 85 6.17 -0.16 13.73
N ASP A 86 6.18 0.60 14.82
CA ASP A 86 6.70 1.97 14.82
C ASP A 86 8.23 2.02 14.66
N GLN A 87 8.78 3.20 14.37
CA GLN A 87 10.22 3.34 14.19
C GLN A 87 11.06 3.01 15.43
N PRO A 88 10.69 3.45 16.65
CA PRO A 88 11.42 3.05 17.85
C PRO A 88 11.47 1.52 18.04
N THR A 89 10.37 0.82 17.78
CA THR A 89 10.30 -0.65 17.84
C THR A 89 11.22 -1.28 16.81
N ILE A 90 11.22 -0.79 15.58
CA ILE A 90 12.17 -1.22 14.54
C ILE A 90 13.61 -1.01 15.01
N THR A 91 13.98 0.18 15.48
CA THR A 91 15.34 0.49 15.93
C THR A 91 15.79 -0.49 17.03
N ARG A 92 14.91 -0.79 17.99
CA ARG A 92 15.17 -1.78 19.04
C ARG A 92 15.38 -3.18 18.47
N ILE A 93 14.49 -3.65 17.59
CA ILE A 93 14.61 -4.99 16.97
C ILE A 93 15.91 -5.10 16.17
N LEU A 94 16.22 -4.10 15.34
CA LEU A 94 17.43 -4.08 14.53
C LEU A 94 18.71 -4.02 15.38
N GLY A 95 18.68 -3.31 16.51
CA GLY A 95 19.78 -3.27 17.47
C GLY A 95 20.05 -4.64 18.12
N LEU A 96 19.00 -5.39 18.46
CA LEU A 96 19.12 -6.72 19.06
C LEU A 96 19.73 -7.76 18.11
N ILE A 97 19.52 -7.62 16.80
CA ILE A 97 20.01 -8.58 15.80
C ILE A 97 21.35 -8.18 15.16
N GLN A 98 21.89 -7.01 15.51
CA GLN A 98 23.06 -6.41 14.86
C GLN A 98 24.32 -7.30 14.95
N THR A 99 24.46 -8.06 16.04
CA THR A 99 25.61 -8.95 16.29
C THR A 99 25.59 -10.21 15.42
N HIS A 100 24.44 -10.60 14.88
CA HIS A 100 24.25 -11.88 14.18
C HIS A 100 23.98 -11.75 12.69
N HIS A 101 23.65 -10.55 12.18
CA HIS A 101 23.30 -10.32 10.78
C HIS A 101 24.51 -9.93 9.89
N GLU A 102 24.33 -10.01 8.57
CA GLU A 102 25.32 -9.45 7.64
C GLU A 102 25.11 -7.92 7.57
N THR A 103 26.13 -7.14 7.93
CA THR A 103 26.05 -5.68 8.14
C THR A 103 25.41 -4.92 6.98
N HIS A 104 25.71 -5.30 5.74
CA HIS A 104 25.14 -4.65 4.55
C HIS A 104 23.64 -4.91 4.36
N SER A 105 23.17 -6.12 4.65
CA SER A 105 21.74 -6.45 4.53
C SER A 105 20.95 -5.76 5.64
N LEU A 106 21.50 -5.69 6.85
CA LEU A 106 20.89 -4.97 7.97
C LEU A 106 20.75 -3.47 7.68
N ALA A 107 21.78 -2.85 7.09
CA ALA A 107 21.73 -1.44 6.70
C ALA A 107 20.62 -1.16 5.67
N LEU A 108 20.44 -2.03 4.68
CA LEU A 108 19.36 -1.90 3.70
C LEU A 108 17.97 -2.11 4.31
N LEU A 109 17.83 -3.01 5.29
CA LEU A 109 16.58 -3.20 6.02
C LEU A 109 16.26 -1.98 6.89
N SER A 110 17.26 -1.39 7.55
CA SER A 110 17.10 -0.13 8.29
C SER A 110 16.65 1.00 7.36
N GLU A 111 17.27 1.12 6.19
CA GLU A 111 16.90 2.11 5.19
C GLU A 111 15.47 1.88 4.66
N TYR A 112 15.07 0.62 4.46
CA TYR A 112 13.69 0.25 4.11
C TYR A 112 12.67 0.72 5.15
N PHE A 113 12.92 0.48 6.44
CA PHE A 113 12.02 0.95 7.47
C PHE A 113 12.01 2.48 7.58
N SER A 114 13.14 3.15 7.34
CA SER A 114 13.19 4.63 7.25
C SER A 114 12.32 5.16 6.11
N GLN A 115 12.50 4.62 4.90
CA GLN A 115 11.80 5.08 3.71
C GLN A 115 10.29 4.81 3.78
N THR A 116 9.87 3.66 4.33
CA THR A 116 8.44 3.39 4.56
C THR A 116 7.82 4.33 5.60
N ALA A 117 8.59 4.79 6.60
CA ALA A 117 8.12 5.77 7.57
C ALA A 117 8.02 7.18 6.97
N GLU A 118 8.99 7.59 6.16
CA GLU A 118 8.94 8.86 5.41
C GLU A 118 7.73 8.90 4.48
N ALA A 119 7.48 7.80 3.75
CA ALA A 119 6.30 7.70 2.88
C ALA A 119 4.98 7.78 3.68
N SER A 120 4.90 7.10 4.83
CA SER A 120 3.75 7.22 5.73
C SER A 120 3.56 8.66 6.21
N LEU A 121 4.63 9.36 6.60
CA LEU A 121 4.53 10.75 7.04
C LEU A 121 3.93 11.65 5.96
N ILE A 122 4.38 11.50 4.71
CA ILE A 122 3.87 12.28 3.58
C ILE A 122 2.40 11.98 3.31
N CYS A 123 2.02 10.71 3.31
CA CYS A 123 0.63 10.32 3.15
C CYS A 123 -0.24 10.93 4.26
N SER A 124 0.28 11.03 5.49
CA SER A 124 -0.42 11.66 6.62
C SER A 124 -0.57 13.17 6.45
N LEU A 125 0.45 13.86 5.91
CA LEU A 125 0.36 15.28 5.58
C LEU A 125 -0.67 15.51 4.48
N LEU A 126 -0.66 14.72 3.42
CA LEU A 126 -1.61 14.82 2.32
C LEU A 126 -3.05 14.55 2.78
N LEU A 127 -3.26 13.59 3.69
CA LEU A 127 -4.57 13.33 4.28
C LEU A 127 -5.07 14.53 5.10
N LYS A 128 -4.19 15.24 5.82
CA LYS A 128 -4.55 16.50 6.49
C LYS A 128 -4.94 17.59 5.48
N ASP A 129 -4.25 17.66 4.34
CA ASP A 129 -4.59 18.61 3.28
C ASP A 129 -5.94 18.27 2.62
N VAL A 130 -6.26 16.99 2.44
CA VAL A 130 -7.58 16.52 2.01
C VAL A 130 -8.68 16.96 2.99
N GLN A 131 -8.47 16.80 4.30
CA GLN A 131 -9.42 17.23 5.33
C GLN A 131 -9.62 18.76 5.35
N ARG A 132 -8.52 19.52 5.21
CA ARG A 132 -8.55 20.98 5.10
C ARG A 132 -9.34 21.42 3.85
N THR A 133 -9.12 20.71 2.74
CA THR A 133 -9.81 20.96 1.47
C THR A 133 -11.31 20.72 1.60
N ARG A 134 -11.73 19.58 2.18
CA ARG A 134 -13.16 19.29 2.43
C ARG A 134 -13.86 20.37 3.26
N SER A 135 -13.20 20.86 4.31
CA SER A 135 -13.77 21.91 5.17
C SER A 135 -14.07 23.19 4.38
N ARG A 136 -13.21 23.57 3.43
CA ARG A 136 -13.41 24.73 2.57
C ARG A 136 -14.51 24.51 1.54
N TYR A 137 -14.52 23.33 0.93
CA TYR A 137 -15.52 22.95 -0.06
C TYR A 137 -16.92 22.80 0.51
N LYS A 138 -17.06 22.48 1.80
CA LYS A 138 -18.34 22.54 2.51
C LYS A 138 -18.95 23.94 2.47
N SER A 139 -18.12 25.00 2.56
CA SER A 139 -18.57 26.39 2.43
C SER A 139 -19.09 26.70 1.02
N LEU A 140 -18.42 26.18 -0.02
CA LEU A 140 -18.88 26.30 -1.42
C LEU A 140 -20.22 25.59 -1.61
N LYS A 141 -20.35 24.36 -1.11
CA LYS A 141 -21.61 23.60 -1.15
C LYS A 141 -22.77 24.37 -0.54
N PHE A 142 -22.58 24.95 0.65
CA PHE A 142 -23.61 25.76 1.28
C PHE A 142 -24.00 26.98 0.46
N ALA A 143 -23.07 27.60 -0.26
CA ALA A 143 -23.38 28.70 -1.18
C ALA A 143 -24.25 28.18 -2.35
N LEU A 144 -23.87 27.07 -2.98
CA LEU A 144 -24.62 26.44 -4.07
C LEU A 144 -26.04 25.99 -3.67
N ASP A 145 -26.17 25.37 -2.49
CA ASP A 145 -27.48 24.94 -1.97
C ASP A 145 -28.37 26.15 -1.63
N SER A 146 -27.76 27.27 -1.22
CA SER A 146 -28.50 28.52 -0.96
C SER A 146 -29.04 29.14 -2.24
N ILE A 147 -28.36 28.96 -3.37
CA ILE A 147 -28.79 29.47 -4.68
C ILE A 147 -30.07 28.75 -5.20
N GLN A 148 -30.27 27.48 -4.85
CA GLN A 148 -31.44 26.70 -5.30
C GLN A 148 -32.72 26.97 -4.48
N LYS A 149 -32.58 27.39 -3.23
CA LYS A 149 -33.71 27.56 -2.31
C LYS A 149 -34.40 28.94 -2.42
N THR A 150 -33.96 29.77 -3.35
CA THR A 150 -34.32 31.20 -3.39
C THR A 150 -35.44 31.63 -4.35
N PRO A 151 -36.27 30.77 -4.96
CA PRO A 151 -37.38 31.30 -5.75
C PRO A 151 -38.47 32.04 -4.93
N TYR A 152 -38.47 31.97 -3.58
CA TYR A 152 -39.57 32.46 -2.74
C TYR A 152 -39.18 33.27 -1.47
N SER A 153 -37.95 33.78 -1.35
CA SER A 153 -37.50 34.51 -0.14
C SER A 153 -37.51 36.04 -0.34
N PRO A 154 -38.11 36.83 0.57
CA PRO A 154 -38.17 38.30 0.48
C PRO A 154 -36.83 39.02 0.72
N VAL A 155 -35.82 38.30 1.23
CA VAL A 155 -34.47 38.83 1.47
C VAL A 155 -33.55 38.38 0.35
N ASN A 156 -32.94 39.32 -0.38
CA ASN A 156 -31.99 39.03 -1.45
C ASN A 156 -30.72 38.36 -0.88
N PRO A 157 -30.50 37.05 -1.11
CA PRO A 157 -29.40 36.29 -0.53
C PRO A 157 -28.12 36.39 -1.36
N VAL A 158 -28.19 37.04 -2.52
CA VAL A 158 -27.10 37.21 -3.50
C VAL A 158 -25.81 37.76 -2.88
N PRO A 159 -25.83 38.83 -2.04
CA PRO A 159 -24.59 39.38 -1.46
C PRO A 159 -23.84 38.37 -0.57
N LYS A 160 -24.59 37.54 0.18
CA LYS A 160 -24.01 36.50 1.05
C LYS A 160 -23.40 35.36 0.25
N ILE A 161 -24.01 34.98 -0.87
CA ILE A 161 -23.50 33.97 -1.80
C ILE A 161 -22.21 34.48 -2.44
N LEU A 162 -22.22 35.71 -2.97
CA LEU A 162 -21.07 36.34 -3.60
C LEU A 162 -19.87 36.41 -2.64
N THR A 163 -20.10 36.85 -1.40
CA THR A 163 -19.05 36.91 -0.37
C THR A 163 -18.44 35.54 -0.09
N ARG A 164 -19.25 34.46 -0.08
CA ARG A 164 -18.76 33.08 0.11
C ARG A 164 -17.96 32.59 -1.08
N LEU A 165 -18.39 32.89 -2.31
CA LEU A 165 -17.69 32.54 -3.54
C LEU A 165 -16.35 33.30 -3.65
N THR A 166 -16.33 34.60 -3.37
CA THR A 166 -15.11 35.41 -3.31
C THR A 166 -14.14 34.86 -2.26
N LYS A 167 -14.64 34.52 -1.06
CA LYS A 167 -13.82 33.90 -0.01
C LYS A 167 -13.22 32.54 -0.45
N PHE A 168 -13.99 31.75 -1.20
CA PHE A 168 -13.50 30.48 -1.76
C PHE A 168 -12.38 30.71 -2.78
N CYS A 169 -12.59 31.61 -3.76
CA CYS A 169 -11.61 31.94 -4.79
C CYS A 169 -10.30 32.53 -4.27
N ASN A 170 -10.38 33.35 -3.22
CA ASN A 170 -9.21 33.99 -2.61
C ASN A 170 -8.48 33.07 -1.64
N SER A 171 -9.00 31.85 -1.39
CA SER A 171 -8.35 30.90 -0.50
C SER A 171 -7.24 30.13 -1.21
N LEU A 172 -6.07 30.09 -0.59
CA LEU A 172 -4.89 29.37 -1.07
C LEU A 172 -5.17 27.86 -1.24
N ASN A 173 -5.02 27.28 -2.43
CA ASN A 173 -5.23 25.85 -2.66
C ASN A 173 -4.42 25.00 -1.65
N PRO A 174 -5.06 24.27 -0.71
CA PRO A 174 -4.36 23.50 0.31
C PRO A 174 -3.44 22.41 -0.24
N LEU A 175 -3.75 21.88 -1.42
CA LEU A 175 -3.03 20.80 -2.08
C LEU A 175 -1.77 21.30 -2.81
N VAL A 176 -1.74 22.59 -3.17
CA VAL A 176 -0.60 23.25 -3.83
C VAL A 176 0.22 24.09 -2.86
N SER A 177 -0.41 24.65 -1.83
CA SER A 177 0.22 25.57 -0.88
C SER A 177 1.30 24.94 -0.02
N SER A 178 1.47 23.63 -0.08
CA SER A 178 2.72 22.98 0.29
C SER A 178 3.52 22.67 -0.98
N THR A 179 4.13 23.66 -1.60
CA THR A 179 5.22 23.46 -2.57
C THR A 179 6.30 22.53 -1.99
N SER A 180 6.46 22.56 -0.66
CA SER A 180 7.23 21.60 0.12
C SER A 180 6.68 20.17 0.06
N SER A 181 5.37 19.92 0.07
CA SER A 181 4.81 18.57 0.02
C SER A 181 4.96 17.94 -1.37
N SER A 182 4.80 18.70 -2.46
CA SER A 182 5.01 18.18 -3.83
C SER A 182 6.47 17.79 -4.08
N LEU A 183 7.42 18.65 -3.67
CA LEU A 183 8.85 18.36 -3.76
C LEU A 183 9.21 17.15 -2.89
N LEU A 184 8.76 17.13 -1.64
CA LEU A 184 9.06 16.08 -0.68
C LEU A 184 8.43 14.74 -1.09
N PHE A 185 7.25 14.76 -1.74
CA PHE A 185 6.64 13.57 -2.36
C PHE A 185 7.52 12.99 -3.48
N LYS A 186 8.00 13.84 -4.40
CA LYS A 186 8.94 13.42 -5.46
C LYS A 186 10.25 12.89 -4.89
N THR A 187 10.77 13.52 -3.84
CA THR A 187 11.98 13.07 -3.16
C THR A 187 11.80 11.67 -2.58
N VAL A 188 10.72 11.40 -1.85
CA VAL A 188 10.50 10.06 -1.28
C VAL A 188 10.25 9.01 -2.36
N GLN A 189 9.54 9.34 -3.43
CA GLN A 189 9.36 8.43 -4.56
C GLN A 189 10.72 8.08 -5.22
N ALA A 190 11.60 9.06 -5.39
CA ALA A 190 12.95 8.85 -5.91
C ALA A 190 13.81 8.01 -4.96
N ASN A 191 13.77 8.29 -3.66
CA ASN A 191 14.49 7.53 -2.63
C ASN A 191 14.01 6.08 -2.57
N CYS A 192 12.69 5.84 -2.62
CA CYS A 192 12.12 4.49 -2.69
C CYS A 192 12.58 3.76 -3.95
N SER A 193 12.63 4.44 -5.10
CA SER A 193 13.12 3.86 -6.35
C SER A 193 14.60 3.48 -6.30
N GLN A 194 15.43 4.32 -5.67
CA GLN A 194 16.85 4.04 -5.46
C GLN A 194 17.04 2.86 -4.48
N LEU A 195 16.28 2.85 -3.39
CA LEU A 195 16.28 1.77 -2.41
C LEU A 195 15.87 0.44 -3.05
N LEU A 196 14.83 0.42 -3.89
CA LEU A 196 14.38 -0.78 -4.59
C LEU A 196 15.51 -1.39 -5.41
N LYS A 197 16.20 -0.59 -6.24
CA LYS A 197 17.35 -1.06 -7.02
C LYS A 197 18.42 -1.68 -6.13
N ARG A 198 18.74 -1.05 -5.00
CA ARG A 198 19.75 -1.55 -4.05
C ARG A 198 19.31 -2.85 -3.37
N LEU A 199 18.04 -2.97 -2.99
CA LEU A 199 17.46 -4.19 -2.43
C LEU A 199 17.53 -5.35 -3.43
N GLU A 200 17.12 -5.11 -4.68
CA GLU A 200 17.13 -6.13 -5.75
C GLU A 200 18.55 -6.58 -6.10
N LEU A 201 19.47 -5.64 -6.31
CA LEU A 201 20.88 -5.94 -6.58
C LEU A 201 21.48 -6.79 -5.44
N ARG A 202 21.19 -6.42 -4.19
CA ARG A 202 21.69 -7.17 -3.04
C ARG A 202 21.07 -8.56 -2.96
N ARG A 203 19.75 -8.66 -3.12
CA ARG A 203 19.01 -9.93 -3.16
C ARG A 203 19.62 -10.87 -4.20
N ASP A 204 19.86 -10.37 -5.41
CA ASP A 204 20.33 -11.19 -6.52
C ASP A 204 21.79 -11.64 -6.31
N ARG A 205 22.64 -10.78 -5.74
CA ARG A 205 23.99 -11.16 -5.31
C ARG A 205 23.97 -12.23 -4.22
N THR A 206 23.06 -12.12 -3.25
CA THR A 206 22.87 -13.10 -2.18
C THR A 206 22.38 -14.44 -2.74
N LYS A 207 21.41 -14.44 -3.66
CA LYS A 207 20.93 -15.63 -4.38
C LYS A 207 22.06 -16.28 -5.20
N ALA A 208 22.87 -15.48 -5.90
CA ALA A 208 23.99 -15.99 -6.69
C ALA A 208 25.04 -16.68 -5.81
N LYS A 209 25.42 -16.07 -4.68
CA LYS A 209 26.31 -16.68 -3.69
C LYS A 209 25.74 -18.00 -3.15
N LEU A 210 24.44 -18.05 -2.85
CA LEU A 210 23.80 -19.26 -2.34
C LEU A 210 23.82 -20.39 -3.37
N ARG A 211 23.52 -20.08 -4.65
CA ARG A 211 23.62 -21.04 -5.75
C ARG A 211 25.04 -21.55 -5.91
N LEU A 212 26.05 -20.69 -5.77
CA LEU A 212 27.45 -21.09 -5.87
C LEU A 212 27.83 -22.07 -4.75
N ILE A 213 27.47 -21.78 -3.50
CA ILE A 213 27.74 -22.68 -2.36
C ILE A 213 27.02 -24.02 -2.56
N ASN A 214 25.76 -24.01 -3.01
CA ASN A 214 25.01 -25.25 -3.26
C ASN A 214 25.63 -26.08 -4.40
N LYS A 215 26.18 -25.45 -5.44
CA LYS A 215 26.94 -26.15 -6.49
C LYS A 215 28.22 -26.78 -5.93
N PHE A 216 28.98 -26.06 -5.10
CA PHE A 216 30.17 -26.61 -4.44
C PHE A 216 29.83 -27.77 -3.51
N LYS A 217 28.75 -27.69 -2.72
CA LYS A 217 28.28 -28.80 -1.88
C LYS A 217 27.94 -30.04 -2.71
N ARG A 218 27.25 -29.87 -3.83
CA ARG A 218 26.91 -30.99 -4.74
C ARG A 218 28.16 -31.60 -5.37
N GLY A 219 29.12 -30.79 -5.82
CA GLY A 219 30.39 -31.26 -6.38
C GLY A 219 31.28 -31.96 -5.35
N SER A 220 31.36 -31.41 -4.13
CA SER A 220 32.11 -32.01 -3.02
C SER A 220 31.50 -33.34 -2.57
N ALA A 221 30.18 -33.48 -2.52
CA ALA A 221 29.53 -34.76 -2.22
C ALA A 221 29.91 -35.85 -3.25
N VAL A 222 29.93 -35.51 -4.54
CA VAL A 222 30.38 -36.43 -5.60
C VAL A 222 31.85 -36.80 -5.42
N PHE A 223 32.71 -35.84 -5.09
CA PHE A 223 34.13 -36.08 -4.86
C PHE A 223 34.39 -36.94 -3.62
N VAL A 224 33.69 -36.70 -2.50
CA VAL A 224 33.80 -37.51 -1.27
C VAL A 224 33.29 -38.92 -1.51
N MET A 225 32.19 -39.11 -2.27
CA MET A 225 31.73 -40.45 -2.66
C MET A 225 32.77 -41.17 -3.53
N ALA A 226 33.40 -40.50 -4.49
CA ALA A 226 34.46 -41.09 -5.30
C ALA A 226 35.72 -41.44 -4.48
N LEU A 227 36.14 -40.55 -3.58
CA LEU A 227 37.29 -40.79 -2.69
C LEU A 227 37.03 -41.92 -1.70
N THR A 228 35.85 -42.01 -1.11
CA THR A 228 35.52 -43.09 -0.17
C THR A 228 35.49 -44.45 -0.86
N VAL A 229 34.93 -44.55 -2.06
CA VAL A 229 35.03 -45.77 -2.87
C VAL A 229 36.49 -46.14 -3.13
N SER A 230 37.33 -45.20 -3.59
CA SER A 230 38.76 -45.45 -3.83
C SER A 230 39.55 -45.77 -2.56
N LEU A 231 39.23 -45.14 -1.42
CA LEU A 231 39.95 -45.32 -0.17
C LEU A 231 39.52 -46.59 0.56
N THR A 232 38.28 -47.07 0.41
CA THR A 232 37.88 -48.40 0.91
C THR A 232 38.67 -49.53 0.25
N VAL A 233 39.09 -49.37 -1.01
CA VAL A 233 40.01 -50.29 -1.70
C VAL A 233 41.41 -50.27 -1.06
N ILE A 234 41.86 -49.12 -0.54
CA ILE A 234 43.20 -48.93 0.05
C ILE A 234 43.22 -49.23 1.56
N VAL A 235 42.13 -49.02 2.28
CA VAL A 235 42.04 -49.28 3.74
C VAL A 235 41.91 -50.78 4.03
N ALA A 236 41.48 -51.58 3.06
CA ALA A 236 41.59 -53.04 3.13
C ALA A 236 43.06 -53.52 3.29
N THR A 237 44.06 -52.69 3.01
CA THR A 237 45.49 -53.04 3.14
C THR A 237 46.25 -52.37 4.30
N HIS A 238 45.80 -51.24 4.87
CA HIS A 238 46.51 -50.60 5.99
C HIS A 238 45.58 -50.01 7.09
N ALA A 239 45.76 -50.49 8.33
CA ALA A 239 44.85 -50.38 9.47
C ALA A 239 44.92 -49.08 10.30
N LEU A 240 45.28 -47.93 9.73
CA LEU A 240 45.42 -46.68 10.50
C LEU A 240 44.82 -45.48 9.77
N ALA A 241 43.52 -45.23 9.97
CA ALA A 241 42.89 -43.99 9.49
C ALA A 241 41.60 -43.61 10.27
N LEU A 242 41.70 -43.45 11.60
CA LEU A 242 40.61 -42.86 12.40
C LEU A 242 40.76 -41.34 12.65
N LEU A 243 41.81 -40.69 12.12
CA LEU A 243 42.15 -39.29 12.45
C LEU A 243 41.58 -38.23 11.46
N VAL A 244 40.89 -38.63 10.39
CA VAL A 244 40.48 -37.70 9.31
C VAL A 244 39.05 -37.15 9.51
N ALA A 245 38.24 -37.71 10.41
CA ALA A 245 36.83 -37.35 10.52
C ALA A 245 36.55 -36.02 11.27
N ALA A 246 37.40 -35.64 12.23
CA ALA A 246 37.13 -34.49 13.10
C ALA A 246 37.18 -33.10 12.40
N PRO A 247 38.12 -32.80 11.48
CA PRO A 247 38.15 -31.52 10.76
C PRO A 247 36.99 -31.34 9.76
N PHE A 248 36.40 -32.43 9.27
CA PHE A 248 35.31 -32.38 8.30
C PHE A 248 33.97 -31.98 8.94
N VAL A 249 33.69 -32.43 10.17
CA VAL A 249 32.42 -32.14 10.87
C VAL A 249 32.32 -30.66 11.25
N THR A 250 33.43 -30.04 11.66
CA THR A 250 33.46 -28.60 12.01
C THR A 250 33.31 -27.73 10.77
N ALA A 251 34.04 -28.01 9.68
CA ALA A 251 33.93 -27.28 8.42
C ALA A 251 32.52 -27.38 7.79
N ALA A 252 31.88 -28.56 7.84
CA ALA A 252 30.52 -28.75 7.35
C ALA A 252 29.49 -27.92 8.13
N SER A 253 29.66 -27.80 9.46
CA SER A 253 28.76 -27.04 10.34
C SER A 253 28.83 -25.54 10.08
N PHE A 254 30.04 -24.97 9.92
CA PHE A 254 30.23 -23.55 9.56
C PHE A 254 29.66 -23.22 8.17
N GLN A 255 29.83 -24.11 7.18
CA GLN A 255 29.26 -23.93 5.85
C GLN A 255 27.72 -24.04 5.83
N LEU A 256 27.14 -24.89 6.68
CA LEU A 256 25.68 -25.01 6.80
C LEU A 256 25.05 -23.75 7.43
N MET A 257 25.63 -23.26 8.53
CA MET A 257 25.20 -22.04 9.20
C MET A 257 25.29 -20.81 8.28
N SER A 258 26.35 -20.72 7.49
CA SER A 258 26.54 -19.67 6.47
C SER A 258 25.47 -19.71 5.37
N THR A 259 25.10 -20.92 4.88
CA THR A 259 24.03 -21.05 3.87
C THR A 259 22.65 -20.66 4.38
N LYS A 260 22.29 -21.03 5.62
CA LYS A 260 21.00 -20.65 6.21
C LYS A 260 20.90 -19.13 6.37
N LYS A 261 21.95 -18.49 6.89
CA LYS A 261 22.01 -17.02 7.03
C LYS A 261 21.86 -16.30 5.69
N LEU A 262 22.47 -16.83 4.63
CA LEU A 262 22.38 -16.27 3.29
C LEU A 262 20.98 -16.45 2.67
N ALA A 263 20.34 -17.61 2.88
CA ALA A 263 18.95 -17.86 2.46
C ALA A 263 17.98 -16.90 3.16
N ASN A 264 18.09 -16.77 4.49
CA ASN A 264 17.32 -15.84 5.31
C ASN A 264 17.49 -14.40 4.84
N SER A 265 18.73 -13.95 4.65
CA SER A 265 18.99 -12.60 4.12
C SER A 265 18.38 -12.40 2.73
N SER A 266 18.39 -13.43 1.87
CA SER A 266 17.74 -13.32 0.56
C SER A 266 16.23 -13.19 0.67
N ALA A 267 15.59 -13.90 1.60
CA ALA A 267 14.15 -13.83 1.81
C ALA A 267 13.73 -12.45 2.35
N GLN A 268 14.44 -11.94 3.36
CA GLN A 268 14.24 -10.61 3.92
C GLN A 268 14.34 -9.51 2.85
N LEU A 269 15.39 -9.56 2.01
CA LEU A 269 15.58 -8.60 0.93
C LEU A 269 14.52 -8.73 -0.17
N ASP A 270 14.03 -9.94 -0.45
CA ASP A 270 12.95 -10.17 -1.44
C ASP A 270 11.62 -9.60 -0.96
N ILE A 271 11.26 -9.81 0.32
CA ILE A 271 10.06 -9.25 0.92
C ILE A 271 10.16 -7.72 0.97
N ALA A 272 11.30 -7.17 1.40
CA ALA A 272 11.52 -5.72 1.42
C ALA A 272 11.44 -5.12 0.00
N ALA A 273 12.05 -5.76 -1.00
CA ALA A 273 11.97 -5.30 -2.39
C ALA A 273 10.53 -5.30 -2.92
N LYS A 274 9.75 -6.37 -2.65
CA LYS A 274 8.33 -6.41 -3.00
C LYS A 274 7.53 -5.31 -2.31
N GLY A 275 7.77 -5.09 -1.01
CA GLY A 275 7.15 -4.01 -0.25
C GLY A 275 7.45 -2.63 -0.83
N THR A 276 8.71 -2.35 -1.14
CA THR A 276 9.13 -1.09 -1.76
C THR A 276 8.53 -0.91 -3.16
N TYR A 277 8.44 -1.98 -3.95
CA TYR A 277 7.80 -1.92 -5.28
C TYR A 277 6.32 -1.51 -5.18
N ILE A 278 5.56 -2.15 -4.27
CA ILE A 278 4.15 -1.81 -4.09
C ILE A 278 4.01 -0.38 -3.57
N LEU A 279 4.85 0.04 -2.62
CA LEU A 279 4.87 1.42 -2.13
C LEU A 279 5.08 2.44 -3.27
N ILE A 280 6.02 2.19 -4.18
CA ILE A 280 6.24 3.07 -5.34
C ILE A 280 4.98 3.15 -6.20
N ARG A 281 4.28 2.03 -6.42
CA ARG A 281 3.02 2.02 -7.18
C ARG A 281 1.89 2.79 -6.50
N ASP A 282 1.78 2.65 -5.19
CA ASP A 282 0.80 3.41 -4.40
C ASP A 282 1.09 4.91 -4.48
N LEU A 283 2.36 5.30 -4.35
CA LEU A 283 2.79 6.70 -4.50
C LEU A 283 2.57 7.24 -5.92
N ASP A 284 2.83 6.47 -6.98
CA ASP A 284 2.53 6.85 -8.36
C ASP A 284 1.03 7.15 -8.55
N THR A 285 0.19 6.31 -7.95
CA THR A 285 -1.27 6.41 -8.04
C THR A 285 -1.76 7.64 -7.30
N ILE A 286 -1.30 7.83 -6.06
CA ILE A 286 -1.60 9.01 -5.25
C ILE A 286 -1.16 10.29 -5.97
N SER A 287 0.05 10.32 -6.55
CA SER A 287 0.54 11.49 -7.28
C SER A 287 -0.35 11.85 -8.46
N ARG A 288 -0.86 10.86 -9.19
CA ARG A 288 -1.80 11.08 -10.30
C ARG A 288 -3.14 11.62 -9.83
N LEU A 289 -3.67 11.09 -8.73
CA LEU A 289 -4.92 11.55 -8.13
C LEU A 289 -4.81 12.99 -7.62
N VAL A 290 -3.68 13.34 -6.98
CA VAL A 290 -3.39 14.72 -6.58
C VAL A 290 -3.34 15.65 -7.79
N GLY A 291 -2.71 15.23 -8.90
CA GLY A 291 -2.70 15.99 -10.15
C GLY A 291 -4.10 16.24 -10.70
N ARG A 292 -4.90 15.18 -10.88
CA ARG A 292 -6.29 15.26 -11.34
C ARG A 292 -7.15 16.17 -10.45
N LEU A 293 -6.97 16.04 -9.13
CA LEU A 293 -7.71 16.83 -8.16
C LEU A 293 -7.33 18.31 -8.21
N ASN A 294 -6.06 18.60 -8.50
CA ASN A 294 -5.61 19.97 -8.70
C ASN A 294 -6.23 20.59 -9.96
N ASP A 295 -6.26 19.85 -11.06
CA ASP A 295 -6.86 20.32 -12.32
C ASP A 295 -8.37 20.61 -12.13
N GLU A 296 -9.11 19.71 -11.48
CA GLU A 296 -10.54 19.90 -11.17
C GLU A 296 -10.81 21.10 -10.24
N LEU A 297 -9.90 21.37 -9.29
CA LEU A 297 -9.99 22.56 -8.44
C LEU A 297 -9.72 23.85 -9.22
N GLU A 298 -8.75 23.86 -10.13
CA GLU A 298 -8.51 25.01 -11.00
C GLU A 298 -9.70 25.28 -11.93
N ASP A 299 -10.32 24.24 -12.49
CA ASP A 299 -11.54 24.36 -13.31
C ASP A 299 -12.71 24.95 -12.51
N LEU A 300 -12.89 24.49 -11.26
CA LEU A 300 -13.88 25.04 -10.35
C LEU A 300 -13.62 26.51 -10.03
N LEU A 301 -12.36 26.86 -9.74
CA LEU A 301 -11.96 28.24 -9.47
C LEU A 301 -12.19 29.13 -10.69
N ALA A 302 -11.92 28.65 -11.90
CA ALA A 302 -12.15 29.37 -13.14
C ALA A 302 -13.64 29.69 -13.34
N ILE A 303 -14.54 28.72 -13.12
CA ILE A 303 -16.00 28.94 -13.21
C ILE A 303 -16.46 29.95 -12.16
N VAL A 304 -15.99 29.84 -10.91
CA VAL A 304 -16.38 30.79 -9.86
C VAL A 304 -15.86 32.20 -10.16
N ARG A 305 -14.61 32.36 -10.62
CA ARG A 305 -14.05 33.67 -11.02
C ARG A 305 -14.85 34.30 -12.15
N PHE A 306 -15.13 33.51 -13.19
CA PHE A 306 -15.98 33.94 -14.31
C PHE A 306 -17.36 34.42 -13.83
N TRP A 307 -17.95 33.72 -12.85
CA TRP A 307 -19.23 34.11 -12.27
C TRP A 307 -19.12 35.43 -11.48
N LEU A 308 -18.06 35.59 -10.67
CA LEU A 308 -17.81 36.82 -9.90
C LEU A 308 -17.58 38.04 -10.79
N GLU A 309 -16.84 37.88 -11.89
CA GLU A 309 -16.52 38.95 -12.84
C GLU A 309 -17.74 39.45 -13.62
N ARG A 310 -18.68 38.56 -13.96
CA ARG A 310 -19.92 38.91 -14.68
C ARG A 310 -21.09 39.27 -13.77
N GLY A 311 -20.92 39.11 -12.46
CA GLY A 311 -21.99 39.18 -11.46
C GLY A 311 -22.27 40.56 -10.84
N GLY A 312 -21.75 41.64 -11.44
CA GLY A 312 -21.84 43.00 -10.88
C GLY A 312 -23.28 43.55 -10.72
N ASP A 313 -24.23 43.01 -11.49
CA ASP A 313 -25.66 43.30 -11.35
C ASP A 313 -26.39 42.14 -10.64
N PRO A 314 -27.05 42.38 -9.48
CA PRO A 314 -27.85 41.39 -8.76
C PRO A 314 -28.89 40.65 -9.63
N VAL A 315 -29.47 41.31 -10.65
CA VAL A 315 -30.47 40.72 -11.55
C VAL A 315 -29.82 39.72 -12.51
N GLN A 316 -28.65 40.06 -13.04
CA GLN A 316 -27.88 39.21 -13.95
C GLN A 316 -27.29 37.99 -13.23
N LEU A 317 -26.92 38.16 -11.96
CA LEU A 317 -26.49 37.05 -11.10
C LEU A 317 -27.65 36.08 -10.80
N GLN A 318 -28.87 36.58 -10.63
CA GLN A 318 -30.05 35.75 -10.39
C GLN A 318 -30.45 34.94 -11.64
N LEU A 319 -30.29 35.49 -12.85
CA LEU A 319 -30.44 34.72 -14.10
C LEU A 319 -29.37 33.61 -14.23
N GLN A 320 -28.11 33.91 -13.89
CA GLN A 320 -27.01 32.94 -13.95
C GLN A 320 -27.12 31.85 -12.89
N ALA A 321 -27.67 32.17 -11.71
CA ALA A 321 -27.97 31.23 -10.64
C ALA A 321 -28.97 30.14 -11.05
N SER A 322 -29.91 30.46 -11.93
CA SER A 322 -30.84 29.49 -12.56
C SER A 322 -30.33 28.89 -13.88
N GLY A 323 -29.13 29.29 -14.32
CA GLY A 323 -28.61 29.00 -15.66
C GLY A 323 -27.51 27.94 -15.74
N GLU A 324 -26.91 27.85 -16.92
CA GLU A 324 -25.87 26.87 -17.27
C GLU A 324 -24.62 26.94 -16.37
N VAL A 325 -24.25 28.13 -15.89
CA VAL A 325 -23.08 28.35 -15.00
C VAL A 325 -23.26 27.60 -13.67
N ALA A 326 -24.43 27.72 -13.05
CA ALA A 326 -24.73 27.00 -11.79
C ALA A 326 -24.77 25.48 -12.01
N ARG A 327 -25.27 25.02 -13.17
CA ARG A 327 -25.28 23.60 -13.55
C ARG A 327 -23.86 23.05 -13.71
N GLN A 328 -22.99 23.75 -14.45
CA GLN A 328 -21.60 23.35 -14.64
C GLN A 328 -20.83 23.35 -13.33
N LEU A 329 -20.98 24.40 -12.51
CA LEU A 329 -20.33 24.49 -11.20
C LEU A 329 -20.75 23.34 -10.28
N LYS A 330 -22.03 22.95 -10.30
CA LYS A 330 -22.54 21.80 -9.53
C LYS A 330 -21.96 20.47 -10.03
N LYS A 331 -21.85 20.30 -11.36
CA LYS A 331 -21.25 19.11 -11.96
C LYS A 331 -19.78 18.97 -11.56
N ASN A 332 -18.99 20.02 -11.75
CA ASN A 332 -17.56 20.01 -11.39
C ASN A 332 -17.38 19.85 -9.87
N TYR A 333 -18.28 20.42 -9.06
CA TYR A 333 -18.26 20.23 -7.61
C TYR A 333 -18.46 18.75 -7.24
N ALA A 334 -19.42 18.07 -7.89
CA ALA A 334 -19.67 16.66 -7.65
C ALA A 334 -18.46 15.80 -8.06
N ASN A 335 -17.89 16.04 -9.25
CA ASN A 335 -16.69 15.37 -9.72
C ASN A 335 -15.51 15.57 -8.75
N PHE A 336 -15.29 16.81 -8.30
CA PHE A 336 -14.22 17.13 -7.37
C PHE A 336 -14.38 16.41 -6.01
N VAL A 337 -15.60 16.32 -5.49
CA VAL A 337 -15.88 15.57 -4.24
C VAL A 337 -15.61 14.08 -4.42
N GLU A 338 -15.97 13.51 -5.57
CA GLU A 338 -15.68 12.11 -5.90
C GLU A 338 -14.16 11.86 -5.97
N GLN A 339 -13.42 12.75 -6.63
CA GLN A 339 -11.95 12.68 -6.69
C GLN A 339 -11.28 12.83 -5.31
N LEU A 340 -11.83 13.66 -4.42
CA LEU A 340 -11.37 13.75 -3.03
C LEU A 340 -11.58 12.44 -2.26
N ASP A 341 -12.73 11.78 -2.47
CA ASP A 341 -13.04 10.50 -1.84
C ASP A 341 -12.11 9.39 -2.37
N GLU A 342 -11.86 9.35 -3.68
CA GLU A 342 -10.89 8.44 -4.33
C GLU A 342 -9.47 8.63 -3.76
N LEU A 343 -9.00 9.87 -3.62
CA LEU A 343 -7.70 10.17 -3.04
C LEU A 343 -7.59 9.72 -1.57
N GLU A 344 -8.63 9.99 -0.76
CA GLU A 344 -8.65 9.55 0.64
C GLU A 344 -8.59 8.02 0.74
N GLU A 345 -9.34 7.30 -0.09
CA GLU A 345 -9.33 5.84 -0.13
C GLU A 345 -7.94 5.29 -0.47
N HIS A 346 -7.28 5.83 -1.51
CA HIS A 346 -5.92 5.41 -1.88
C HIS A 346 -4.86 5.73 -0.82
N LEU A 347 -5.02 6.83 -0.07
CA LEU A 347 -4.15 7.11 1.08
C LEU A 347 -4.28 6.04 2.16
N TYR A 348 -5.51 5.61 2.47
CA TYR A 348 -5.74 4.52 3.42
C TYR A 348 -5.21 3.18 2.96
N LEU A 349 -5.38 2.85 1.68
CA LEU A 349 -4.79 1.65 1.09
C LEU A 349 -3.25 1.66 1.19
N CYS A 350 -2.62 2.79 0.89
CA CYS A 350 -1.16 2.95 1.00
C CYS A 350 -0.67 2.68 2.43
N PHE A 351 -1.34 3.23 3.45
CA PHE A 351 -0.99 2.94 4.85
C PHE A 351 -1.11 1.45 5.21
N MET A 352 -2.18 0.79 4.75
CA MET A 352 -2.37 -0.64 4.96
C MET A 352 -1.26 -1.45 4.29
N THR A 353 -0.89 -1.11 3.06
CA THR A 353 0.22 -1.73 2.34
C THR A 353 1.54 -1.54 3.10
N ILE A 354 1.84 -0.32 3.56
CA ILE A 354 3.06 -0.01 4.31
C ILE A 354 3.17 -0.89 5.55
N ASN A 355 2.12 -0.94 6.39
CA ASN A 355 2.14 -1.73 7.61
C ASN A 355 2.25 -3.22 7.34
N ARG A 356 1.49 -3.72 6.36
CA ARG A 356 1.58 -5.12 5.97
C ARG A 356 2.99 -5.49 5.52
N ALA A 357 3.61 -4.64 4.69
CA ALA A 357 4.97 -4.88 4.20
C ALA A 357 5.99 -4.84 5.35
N ARG A 358 5.90 -3.87 6.26
CA ARG A 358 6.77 -3.77 7.44
C ARG A 358 6.66 -5.00 8.34
N ASN A 359 5.44 -5.44 8.62
CA ASN A 359 5.17 -6.62 9.42
C ASN A 359 5.71 -7.91 8.79
N LEU A 360 5.58 -8.07 7.47
CA LEU A 360 6.17 -9.22 6.76
C LEU A 360 7.70 -9.23 6.86
N VAL A 361 8.35 -8.08 6.72
CA VAL A 361 9.82 -7.99 6.86
C VAL A 361 10.25 -8.31 8.29
N ILE A 362 9.57 -7.78 9.31
CA ILE A 362 9.87 -8.11 10.72
C ILE A 362 9.64 -9.57 11.02
N THR A 363 8.53 -10.14 10.57
CA THR A 363 8.23 -11.57 10.76
C THR A 363 9.34 -12.44 10.18
N GLU A 364 9.81 -12.10 8.97
CA GLU A 364 10.93 -12.82 8.36
C GLU A 364 12.24 -12.64 9.12
N ILE A 365 12.51 -11.44 9.66
CA ILE A 365 13.67 -11.18 10.52
C ILE A 365 13.61 -12.05 11.78
N MET A 366 12.45 -12.14 12.44
CA MET A 366 12.26 -12.92 13.66
C MET A 366 12.37 -14.42 13.40
N ASN A 367 11.73 -14.93 12.34
CA ASN A 367 11.83 -16.34 11.92
C ASN A 367 13.26 -16.74 11.52
N SER A 368 14.10 -15.76 11.16
CA SER A 368 15.48 -15.96 10.75
C SER A 368 16.48 -15.97 11.90
N GLY A 369 16.08 -15.54 13.11
CA GLY A 369 16.94 -15.48 14.29
C GLY A 369 17.18 -16.85 14.96
N PRO A 370 18.28 -17.04 15.71
CA PRO A 370 18.54 -18.28 16.44
C PRO A 370 17.66 -18.48 17.69
N TYR A 371 16.66 -17.64 17.94
CA TYR A 371 15.77 -17.74 19.10
C TYR A 371 14.31 -17.49 18.71
N LEU A 372 13.42 -18.15 19.47
CA LEU A 372 11.93 -18.22 19.44
C LEU A 372 11.42 -19.46 18.68
N LEU A 373 11.03 -20.60 19.27
CA LEU A 373 10.75 -21.11 20.62
C LEU A 373 10.99 -22.63 20.63
N PRO A 374 11.17 -23.30 21.79
CA PRO A 374 10.93 -24.75 21.87
C PRO A 374 9.49 -25.03 21.44
N LYS A 375 9.27 -26.05 20.62
CA LYS A 375 7.95 -26.66 20.53
C LYS A 375 7.67 -27.29 21.90
N GLU A 376 6.82 -26.66 22.70
CA GLU A 376 6.03 -27.39 23.69
C GLU A 376 4.84 -28.05 22.99
#